data_AF-A0A1B8A6M7-F1
#
_entry.id   AF-A0A1B8A6M7-F1
#
_cell.length_a   1.000
_cell.length_b   1.000
_cell.length_c   1.000
_cell.angle_alpha   90.00
_cell.angle_beta   90.00
_cell.angle_gamma   90.00
#
_symmetry.space_group_name_H-M   'P 1'
#
loop_
_entity.id
_entity.type
_entity.pdbx_description
1 polymer ?
#
loop_
_entity_poly.entity_id
_entity_poly.type
_entity_poly.pdbx_seq_one_letter_code
_entity_poly.pdbx_strand_id
1 'polypeptide(L)'
;MESNARHQRRDMRDVHYHLPHPARDTPQPLPGPHFLVPFPENKRFVGREGILRRLKDSLFDDEHLCSTAVVGLGGVGKTQVALQIAYRARTLPSWSVFWLPALSKAAFDQACTEVVERLRIPTSGTEEAKQVVKAYLESNASGRWLLVVDNAQGCRQINQIRLGPKSDLN
;
A
#
# COMPACT_ATOMS: atom_id res chain seq x y z
N MET A 1 82.16 7.20 -20.81
CA MET A 1 82.27 5.94 -20.06
C MET A 1 80.92 5.69 -19.41
N GLU A 2 80.35 4.50 -19.69
CA GLU A 2 79.24 3.83 -18.98
C GLU A 2 77.86 4.54 -19.02
N SER A 3 76.71 3.90 -19.26
CA SER A 3 76.35 2.51 -19.56
C SER A 3 74.85 2.47 -19.93
N ASN A 4 74.47 1.63 -20.90
CA ASN A 4 73.25 0.78 -21.05
C ASN A 4 71.84 1.29 -20.63
N ALA A 5 70.71 0.88 -21.22
CA ALA A 5 70.40 -0.08 -22.28
C ALA A 5 68.91 0.05 -22.68
N ARG A 6 68.64 -0.24 -23.96
CA ARG A 6 67.55 -1.05 -24.55
C ARG A 6 66.09 -1.00 -24.06
N HIS A 7 65.23 -0.99 -25.09
CA HIS A 7 63.92 -1.67 -25.22
C HIS A 7 62.75 -0.99 -24.47
N GLN A 8 61.52 -0.90 -24.99
CA GLN A 8 60.82 -1.63 -26.04
C GLN A 8 59.56 -0.84 -26.44
N ARG A 9 59.14 -0.95 -27.70
CA ARG A 9 57.80 -0.52 -28.16
C ARG A 9 56.70 -1.30 -27.43
N ARG A 10 55.55 -0.66 -27.12
CA ARG A 10 54.20 -1.13 -27.48
C ARG A 10 53.08 -0.20 -26.99
N ASP A 11 52.32 0.26 -27.98
CA ASP A 11 50.89 0.53 -27.98
C ASP A 11 50.09 -0.32 -26.96
N MET A 12 49.25 0.29 -26.10
CA MET A 12 48.10 -0.43 -25.54
C MET A 12 47.04 0.46 -24.86
N ARG A 13 45.98 0.72 -25.63
CA ARG A 13 44.54 0.74 -25.28
C ARG A 13 43.98 1.97 -24.57
N ASP A 14 43.19 2.73 -25.34
CA ASP A 14 41.99 3.44 -24.90
C ASP A 14 41.18 2.58 -23.92
N VAL A 15 41.22 2.96 -22.65
CA VAL A 15 40.28 2.43 -21.65
C VAL A 15 38.99 3.21 -21.83
N HIS A 16 38.12 2.71 -22.71
CA HIS A 16 36.72 3.12 -22.70
C HIS A 16 36.14 2.79 -21.33
N TYR A 17 36.04 3.79 -20.46
CA TYR A 17 35.23 3.71 -19.25
C TYR A 17 33.78 3.54 -19.66
N HIS A 18 33.33 2.29 -19.77
CA HIS A 18 31.92 1.98 -19.85
C HIS A 18 31.32 2.28 -18.48
N LEU A 19 30.86 3.51 -18.29
CA LEU A 19 29.98 3.85 -17.17
C LEU A 19 28.82 2.84 -17.21
N PRO A 20 28.48 2.18 -16.09
CA PRO A 20 27.28 1.37 -16.04
C PRO A 20 26.11 2.26 -16.46
N HIS A 21 25.48 1.89 -17.57
CA HIS A 21 24.24 2.49 -18.02
C HIS A 21 23.27 2.44 -16.83
N PRO A 22 22.61 3.55 -16.44
CA PRO A 22 21.64 3.49 -15.35
C PRO A 22 20.65 2.38 -15.71
N ALA A 23 20.50 1.42 -14.79
CA ALA A 23 19.55 0.34 -14.94
C ALA A 23 18.22 0.97 -15.37
N ARG A 24 17.68 0.50 -16.50
CA ARG A 24 16.39 0.97 -17.03
C ARG A 24 15.43 1.12 -15.86
N ASP A 25 14.89 2.32 -15.68
CA ASP A 25 13.90 2.64 -14.64
C ASP A 25 12.74 1.65 -14.79
N THR A 26 12.83 0.52 -14.09
CA THR A 26 11.67 -0.33 -13.90
C THR A 26 10.74 0.51 -13.03
N PRO A 27 9.49 0.72 -13.44
CA PRO A 27 8.52 1.36 -12.58
C PRO A 27 8.57 0.62 -11.24
N GLN A 28 8.72 1.36 -10.16
CA GLN A 28 8.62 0.83 -8.81
C GLN A 28 7.44 1.55 -8.16
N PRO A 29 6.67 0.88 -7.29
CA PRO A 29 5.65 1.57 -6.52
C PRO A 29 6.24 2.77 -5.79
N LEU A 30 5.47 3.86 -5.71
CA LEU A 30 5.92 5.07 -5.02
C LEU A 30 6.29 4.74 -3.57
N PRO A 31 7.47 5.17 -3.09
CA PRO A 31 7.93 4.85 -1.75
C PRO A 31 7.15 5.62 -0.68
N GLY A 32 7.09 5.04 0.52
CA GLY A 32 6.49 5.66 1.70
C GLY A 32 5.00 5.32 1.91
N PRO A 33 4.40 5.79 3.01
CA PRO A 33 3.01 5.53 3.34
C PRO A 33 2.05 6.33 2.44
N HIS A 34 0.98 5.68 2.00
CA HIS A 34 -0.05 6.27 1.13
C HIS A 34 -1.35 6.49 1.88
N PHE A 35 -2.09 7.56 1.60
CA PHE A 35 -3.41 7.79 2.18
C PHE A 35 -4.45 8.07 1.09
N LEU A 36 -5.12 7.01 0.64
CA LEU A 36 -6.12 7.03 -0.42
C LEU A 36 -7.52 6.84 0.17
N VAL A 37 -7.99 7.87 0.86
CA VAL A 37 -9.34 7.92 1.46
C VAL A 37 -10.09 9.11 0.85
N PRO A 38 -11.25 8.89 0.18
CA PRO A 38 -11.93 9.94 -0.59
C PRO A 38 -12.76 10.91 0.27
N PHE A 39 -12.78 10.71 1.59
CA PHE A 39 -13.62 11.47 2.51
C PHE A 39 -12.76 12.28 3.50
N PRO A 40 -13.12 13.54 3.80
CA PRO A 40 -12.44 14.31 4.82
C PRO A 40 -12.71 13.76 6.22
N GLU A 41 -11.80 14.05 7.15
CA GLU A 41 -11.94 13.67 8.55
C GLU A 41 -13.15 14.33 9.17
N ASN A 42 -14.03 13.53 9.77
CA ASN A 42 -15.13 14.07 10.56
C ASN A 42 -14.64 14.45 11.97
N LYS A 43 -14.20 15.70 12.13
CA LYS A 43 -13.76 16.26 13.42
C LYS A 43 -14.87 16.44 14.46
N ARG A 44 -16.14 16.29 14.06
CA ARG A 44 -17.31 16.38 14.95
C ARG A 44 -17.87 15.00 15.30
N PHE A 45 -17.12 13.93 15.03
CA PHE A 45 -17.52 12.58 15.41
C PHE A 45 -17.51 12.46 16.94
N VAL A 46 -18.61 11.97 17.51
CA VAL A 46 -18.78 11.82 18.95
C VAL A 46 -19.37 10.45 19.30
N GLY A 47 -19.06 9.96 20.49
CA GLY A 47 -19.53 8.67 20.98
C GLY A 47 -18.85 7.48 20.27
N ARG A 48 -19.41 6.27 20.47
CA ARG A 48 -18.89 5.01 19.88
C ARG A 48 -17.45 4.64 20.30
N GLU A 49 -16.88 5.27 21.32
CA GLU A 49 -15.50 5.00 21.75
C GLU A 49 -15.25 3.53 22.11
N GLY A 50 -16.24 2.84 22.69
CA GLY A 50 -16.11 1.40 22.95
C GLY A 50 -15.99 0.55 21.66
N ILE A 51 -16.67 0.95 20.57
CA ILE A 51 -16.55 0.28 19.27
C ILE A 51 -15.19 0.60 18.65
N LEU A 52 -14.79 1.87 18.68
CA LEU A 52 -13.49 2.28 18.13
C LEU A 52 -12.32 1.63 18.87
N ARG A 53 -12.43 1.46 20.19
CA ARG A 53 -11.43 0.75 20.99
C ARG A 53 -11.34 -0.71 20.58
N ARG A 54 -12.46 -1.44 20.53
CA ARG A 54 -12.46 -2.84 20.07
C ARG A 54 -11.90 -3.01 18.67
N LEU A 55 -12.23 -2.11 17.75
CA LEU A 55 -11.66 -2.13 16.40
C LEU A 55 -10.16 -1.87 16.43
N LYS A 56 -9.70 -0.93 17.27
CA LYS A 56 -8.27 -0.67 17.42
C LYS A 56 -7.55 -1.90 17.95
N ASP A 57 -8.02 -2.45 19.07
CA ASP A 57 -7.40 -3.61 19.73
C ASP A 57 -7.33 -4.80 18.76
N SER A 58 -8.44 -5.04 18.05
CA SER A 58 -8.55 -6.11 17.05
C SER A 58 -7.67 -5.93 15.81
N LEU A 59 -7.37 -4.69 15.40
CA LEU A 59 -6.66 -4.42 14.16
C LEU A 59 -5.18 -4.12 14.40
N PHE A 60 -4.84 -3.36 15.41
CA PHE A 60 -3.46 -2.91 15.58
C PHE A 60 -2.70 -3.75 16.60
N ASP A 61 -3.41 -4.35 17.57
CA ASP A 61 -2.81 -4.95 18.76
C ASP A 61 -2.93 -6.50 18.76
N ASP A 62 -3.85 -7.08 18.00
CA ASP A 62 -3.96 -8.55 17.80
C ASP A 62 -3.06 -9.01 16.63
N GLU A 63 -2.29 -10.07 16.82
CA GLU A 63 -1.39 -10.63 15.79
C GLU A 63 -2.05 -11.70 14.93
N HIS A 64 -3.16 -12.28 15.39
CA HIS A 64 -3.85 -13.37 14.71
C HIS A 64 -5.03 -12.90 13.87
N LEU A 65 -5.46 -11.65 14.05
CA LEU A 65 -6.66 -11.11 13.41
C LEU A 65 -6.33 -10.08 12.32
N CYS A 66 -6.30 -10.55 11.07
CA CYS A 66 -5.97 -9.69 9.91
C CYS A 66 -7.18 -9.00 9.26
N SER A 67 -8.41 -9.26 9.74
CA SER A 67 -9.60 -8.59 9.22
C SER A 67 -10.76 -8.49 10.20
N THR A 68 -11.47 -7.37 10.17
CA THR A 68 -12.63 -7.10 11.03
C THR A 68 -13.78 -6.57 10.20
N ALA A 69 -14.99 -7.07 10.49
CA ALA A 69 -16.23 -6.62 9.84
C ALA A 69 -17.03 -5.72 10.78
N VAL A 70 -17.42 -4.54 10.31
CA VAL A 70 -18.39 -3.68 10.99
C VAL A 70 -19.77 -3.92 10.38
N VAL A 71 -20.69 -4.46 11.17
CA VAL A 71 -22.07 -4.80 10.76
C VAL A 71 -23.10 -4.05 11.60
N GLY A 72 -24.27 -3.82 11.02
CA GLY A 72 -25.35 -3.08 11.67
C GLY A 72 -26.38 -2.56 10.69
N LEU A 73 -27.49 -2.03 11.20
CA LEU A 73 -28.58 -1.49 10.39
C LEU A 73 -28.11 -0.34 9.48
N GLY A 74 -28.89 -0.06 8.42
CA GLY A 74 -28.66 1.11 7.58
C GLY A 74 -28.69 2.40 8.40
N GLY A 75 -27.86 3.38 8.04
CA GLY A 75 -27.86 4.71 8.68
C GLY A 75 -27.21 4.81 10.07
N VAL A 76 -26.76 3.71 10.69
CA VAL A 76 -26.19 3.75 12.06
C VAL A 76 -24.77 4.35 12.17
N GLY A 77 -24.19 4.78 11.04
CA GLY A 77 -22.88 5.44 10.99
C GLY A 77 -21.66 4.51 10.84
N LYS A 78 -21.83 3.29 10.28
CA LYS A 78 -20.71 2.32 10.08
C LYS A 78 -19.56 2.91 9.27
N THR A 79 -19.87 3.58 8.16
CA THR A 79 -18.90 4.26 7.31
C THR A 79 -18.13 5.34 8.10
N GLN A 80 -18.80 6.07 9.00
CA GLN A 80 -18.14 7.06 9.85
C GLN A 80 -17.20 6.40 10.87
N VAL A 81 -17.58 5.25 11.44
CA VAL A 81 -16.69 4.47 12.32
C VAL A 81 -15.44 3.98 11.56
N ALA A 82 -15.61 3.43 10.36
CA ALA A 82 -14.49 3.00 9.51
C ALA A 82 -13.57 4.19 9.14
N LEU A 83 -14.16 5.35 8.86
CA LEU A 83 -13.43 6.59 8.57
C LEU A 83 -12.58 7.06 9.76
N GLN A 84 -13.09 6.96 10.99
CA GLN A 84 -12.31 7.26 12.19
C GLN A 84 -11.10 6.32 12.36
N ILE A 85 -11.28 5.02 12.08
CA ILE A 85 -10.16 4.06 12.09
C ILE A 85 -9.13 4.39 11.01
N ALA A 86 -9.58 4.75 9.80
CA ALA A 86 -8.69 5.16 8.71
C ALA A 86 -7.84 6.37 9.07
N TYR A 87 -8.45 7.41 9.65
CA TYR A 87 -7.73 8.61 10.09
C TYR A 87 -6.79 8.36 11.26
N ARG A 88 -7.14 7.45 12.19
CA ARG A 88 -6.22 6.98 13.23
C ARG A 88 -5.02 6.23 12.65
N ALA A 89 -5.24 5.31 11.71
CA ALA A 89 -4.16 4.58 11.04
C ALA A 89 -3.19 5.51 10.29
N ARG A 90 -3.70 6.60 9.68
CA ARG A 90 -2.87 7.63 9.04
C ARG A 90 -1.84 8.26 9.99
N THR A 91 -2.12 8.32 11.28
CA THR A 91 -1.19 8.88 12.28
C THR A 91 -0.11 7.90 12.72
N LEU A 92 -0.24 6.61 12.36
CA LEU A 92 0.75 5.60 12.68
C LEU A 92 1.91 5.66 11.68
N PRO A 93 3.16 5.54 12.15
CA PRO A 93 4.33 5.61 11.27
C PRO A 93 4.33 4.43 10.28
N SER A 94 4.63 4.73 9.03
CA SER A 94 4.80 3.72 7.96
C SER A 94 3.52 2.93 7.62
N TRP A 95 2.34 3.44 7.93
CA TRP A 95 1.06 2.85 7.55
C TRP A 95 0.48 3.50 6.30
N SER A 96 0.21 2.69 5.28
CA SER A 96 -0.65 3.08 4.17
C SER A 96 -2.13 2.83 4.51
N VAL A 97 -3.04 3.62 3.96
CA VAL A 97 -4.49 3.46 4.11
C VAL A 97 -5.15 3.57 2.75
N PHE A 98 -5.92 2.54 2.40
CA PHE A 98 -6.63 2.44 1.13
C PHE A 98 -8.13 2.28 1.39
N TRP A 99 -8.96 2.98 0.61
CA TRP A 99 -10.41 2.89 0.69
C TRP A 99 -11.00 2.44 -0.65
N LEU A 100 -11.64 1.27 -0.66
CA LEU A 100 -12.29 0.70 -1.83
C LEU A 100 -13.82 0.65 -1.63
N PRO A 101 -14.61 1.47 -2.34
CA PRO A 101 -16.06 1.35 -2.33
C PRO A 101 -16.50 0.08 -3.05
N ALA A 102 -17.33 -0.72 -2.39
CA ALA A 102 -17.95 -1.94 -2.93
C ALA A 102 -19.44 -1.78 -3.24
N LEU A 103 -19.85 -0.56 -3.63
CA LEU A 103 -21.23 -0.25 -4.04
C LEU A 103 -21.68 -1.05 -5.27
N SER A 104 -20.74 -1.31 -6.17
CA SER A 104 -20.91 -2.17 -7.34
C SER A 104 -19.55 -2.76 -7.72
N LYS A 105 -19.54 -3.80 -8.56
CA LYS A 105 -18.30 -4.34 -9.12
C LYS A 105 -17.50 -3.26 -9.87
N ALA A 106 -18.17 -2.44 -10.68
CA ALA A 106 -17.52 -1.38 -11.44
C ALA A 106 -16.88 -0.31 -10.54
N ALA A 107 -17.55 0.08 -9.45
CA ALA A 107 -16.99 1.05 -8.50
C ALA A 107 -15.74 0.50 -7.79
N PHE A 108 -15.77 -0.79 -7.43
CA PHE A 108 -14.64 -1.46 -6.80
C PHE A 108 -13.45 -1.60 -7.77
N ASP A 109 -13.71 -2.03 -9.00
CA ASP A 109 -12.69 -2.19 -10.04
C ASP A 109 -12.04 -0.83 -10.38
N GLN A 110 -12.85 0.23 -10.51
CA GLN A 110 -12.35 1.60 -10.73
C GLN A 110 -11.45 2.08 -9.58
N ALA A 111 -11.84 1.84 -8.34
CA ALA A 111 -11.02 2.22 -7.19
C ALA A 111 -9.70 1.43 -7.13
N CYS A 112 -9.69 0.17 -7.56
CA CYS A 112 -8.45 -0.59 -7.71
C CYS A 112 -7.53 0.02 -8.77
N THR A 113 -8.08 0.42 -9.92
CA THR A 113 -7.33 1.12 -10.98
C THR A 113 -6.69 2.41 -10.44
N GLU A 114 -7.44 3.21 -9.67
CA GLU A 114 -6.90 4.42 -9.04
C GLU A 114 -5.73 4.12 -8.10
N VAL A 115 -5.78 3.02 -7.35
CA VAL A 115 -4.65 2.61 -6.48
C VAL A 115 -3.43 2.27 -7.33
N VAL A 116 -3.60 1.47 -8.39
CA VAL A 116 -2.50 1.09 -9.31
C VAL A 116 -1.85 2.33 -9.92
N GLU A 117 -2.66 3.26 -10.44
CA GLU A 117 -2.18 4.48 -11.09
C GLU A 117 -1.49 5.43 -10.11
N ARG A 118 -2.11 5.71 -8.95
CA ARG A 118 -1.55 6.65 -7.96
C ARG A 118 -0.26 6.14 -7.37
N LEU A 119 -0.14 4.83 -7.14
CA LEU A 119 1.07 4.22 -6.61
C LEU A 119 2.08 3.86 -7.69
N ARG A 120 1.74 4.01 -8.97
CA ARG A 120 2.58 3.58 -10.11
C ARG A 120 3.00 2.12 -10.00
N ILE A 121 2.06 1.25 -9.58
CA ILE A 121 2.32 -0.17 -9.41
C ILE A 121 2.61 -0.78 -10.79
N PRO A 122 3.72 -1.52 -10.97
CA PRO A 122 4.03 -2.17 -12.22
C PRO A 122 2.96 -3.18 -12.61
N THR A 123 2.60 -3.18 -13.89
CA THR A 123 1.60 -4.08 -14.47
C THR A 123 2.05 -4.53 -15.84
N SER A 124 1.71 -5.76 -16.27
CA SER A 124 1.92 -6.20 -17.65
C SER A 124 0.87 -5.60 -18.61
N GLY A 125 -0.16 -4.93 -18.08
CA GLY A 125 -1.24 -4.30 -18.83
C GLY A 125 -2.37 -5.26 -19.22
N THR A 126 -2.25 -6.54 -18.86
CA THR A 126 -3.27 -7.57 -19.13
C THR A 126 -3.97 -8.07 -17.86
N GLU A 127 -3.40 -7.80 -16.69
CA GLU A 127 -3.95 -8.15 -15.39
C GLU A 127 -5.12 -7.26 -15.00
N GLU A 128 -6.10 -7.82 -14.30
CA GLU A 128 -7.16 -7.03 -13.67
C GLU A 128 -6.57 -6.20 -12.52
N ALA A 129 -6.92 -4.92 -12.43
CA ALA A 129 -6.37 -4.00 -11.42
C ALA A 129 -6.47 -4.53 -9.98
N LYS A 130 -7.57 -5.22 -9.63
CA LYS A 130 -7.76 -5.83 -8.31
C LYS A 130 -6.72 -6.93 -7.99
N GLN A 131 -6.25 -7.66 -8.99
CA GLN A 131 -5.21 -8.68 -8.83
C GLN A 131 -3.85 -8.02 -8.60
N VAL A 132 -3.56 -6.93 -9.33
CA VAL A 132 -2.35 -6.12 -9.15
C VAL A 132 -2.31 -5.50 -7.76
N VAL A 133 -3.42 -4.88 -7.30
CA VAL A 133 -3.53 -4.33 -5.95
C VAL A 133 -3.32 -5.42 -4.90
N LYS A 134 -3.96 -6.59 -5.07
CA LYS A 134 -3.78 -7.72 -4.14
C LYS A 134 -2.31 -8.13 -4.06
N ALA A 135 -1.65 -8.37 -5.19
CA ALA A 135 -0.25 -8.78 -5.24
C ALA A 135 0.68 -7.74 -4.61
N TYR A 136 0.42 -6.44 -4.84
CA TYR A 136 1.16 -5.36 -4.20
C TYR A 136 1.01 -5.39 -2.68
N LEU A 137 -0.22 -5.50 -2.17
CA LEU A 137 -0.53 -5.54 -0.74
C LEU A 137 0.06 -6.79 -0.04
N GLU A 138 0.26 -7.89 -0.77
CA GLU A 138 0.93 -9.10 -0.27
C GLU A 138 2.46 -8.99 -0.32
N SER A 139 3.01 -7.99 -1.02
CA SER A 139 4.45 -7.78 -1.17
C SER A 139 5.05 -6.90 -0.08
N ASN A 140 6.35 -7.06 0.17
CA ASN A 140 7.13 -6.21 1.08
C ASN A 140 7.13 -4.72 0.68
N ALA A 141 6.91 -4.41 -0.61
CA ALA A 141 6.89 -3.04 -1.10
C ALA A 141 5.71 -2.23 -0.52
N SER A 142 4.63 -2.89 -0.10
CA SER A 142 3.46 -2.23 0.47
C SER A 142 3.65 -1.75 1.91
N GLY A 143 4.64 -2.29 2.62
CA GLY A 143 4.82 -2.05 4.05
C GLY A 143 3.57 -2.41 4.86
N ARG A 144 3.33 -1.70 5.96
CA ARG A 144 2.11 -1.88 6.76
C ARG A 144 0.97 -1.13 6.09
N TRP A 145 -0.20 -1.75 6.03
CA TRP A 145 -1.37 -1.11 5.42
C TRP A 145 -2.68 -1.47 6.09
N LEU A 146 -3.65 -0.56 5.94
CA LEU A 146 -5.05 -0.70 6.26
C LEU A 146 -5.87 -0.59 4.97
N LEU A 147 -6.67 -1.61 4.67
CA LEU A 147 -7.60 -1.60 3.55
C LEU A 147 -9.03 -1.56 4.09
N VAL A 148 -9.79 -0.53 3.72
CA VAL A 148 -11.22 -0.41 4.03
C VAL A 148 -12.03 -0.74 2.79
N VAL A 149 -12.85 -1.78 2.84
CA VAL A 149 -13.84 -2.10 1.83
C VAL A 149 -15.22 -1.69 2.35
N ASP A 150 -15.75 -0.57 1.86
CA ASP A 150 -17.01 0.03 2.32
C ASP A 150 -18.19 -0.44 1.47
N ASN A 151 -19.31 -0.79 2.08
CA ASN A 151 -20.51 -1.34 1.43
C ASN A 151 -20.34 -2.73 0.80
N ALA A 152 -19.47 -3.59 1.34
CA ALA A 152 -19.39 -4.98 0.91
C ALA A 152 -20.72 -5.71 1.21
N GLN A 153 -21.25 -6.42 0.21
CA GLN A 153 -22.53 -7.13 0.32
C GLN A 153 -22.35 -8.54 0.88
N GLY A 154 -23.30 -8.92 1.75
CA GLY A 154 -23.43 -10.16 2.52
C GLY A 154 -24.55 -9.93 3.54
N CYS A 155 -25.20 -10.97 4.08
CA CYS A 155 -26.43 -10.85 4.87
C CYS A 155 -26.29 -9.85 6.05
N ARG A 156 -26.69 -8.59 5.81
CA ARG A 156 -26.59 -7.37 6.65
C ARG A 156 -25.25 -6.60 6.56
N GLN A 157 -25.06 -5.88 5.45
CA GLN A 157 -24.14 -4.74 5.21
C GLN A 157 -22.79 -4.75 5.96
N ILE A 158 -21.72 -5.07 5.24
CA ILE A 158 -20.38 -5.33 5.77
C ILE A 158 -19.43 -4.20 5.35
N ASN A 159 -18.75 -3.57 6.30
CA ASN A 159 -17.50 -2.86 6.02
C ASN A 159 -16.36 -3.77 6.45
N GLN A 160 -15.55 -4.25 5.50
CA GLN A 160 -14.42 -5.11 5.81
C GLN A 160 -13.16 -4.27 5.90
N ILE A 161 -12.52 -4.30 7.07
CA ILE A 161 -11.20 -3.74 7.27
C ILE A 161 -10.21 -4.90 7.19
N ARG A 162 -9.18 -4.79 6.36
CA ARG A 162 -8.08 -5.77 6.27
C ARG A 162 -6.74 -5.12 6.57
N LEU A 163 -5.81 -5.94 7.02
CA LEU A 163 -4.45 -5.56 7.37
C LEU A 163 -3.43 -6.37 6.57
N GLY A 164 -2.31 -5.70 6.29
CA GLY A 164 -1.13 -6.29 5.65
C GLY A 164 -0.16 -6.97 6.60
N PRO A 165 0.82 -7.71 6.05
CA PRO A 165 1.81 -8.42 6.85
C PRO A 165 2.52 -7.44 7.79
N LYS A 166 2.63 -7.84 9.06
CA LYS A 166 3.53 -7.20 10.02
C LYS A 166 4.94 -7.51 9.52
N SER A 167 5.74 -6.49 9.28
CA SER A 167 7.16 -6.68 8.98
C SER A 167 7.76 -7.58 10.04
N ASP A 168 8.23 -8.78 9.64
CA ASP A 168 9.07 -9.62 10.48
C ASP A 168 10.33 -8.82 10.78
N LEU A 169 10.38 -8.24 11.99
CA LEU A 169 11.59 -7.70 12.57
C LEU A 169 12.38 -8.91 13.08
N ASN A 170 13.38 -9.26 12.27
CA ASN A 170 14.59 -9.96 12.69
C ASN A 170 15.27 -9.20 13.84
#